data_AF-A0A7Z9WMN4-F1
#
_entry.id   AF-A0A7Z9WMN4-F1
#
_cell.length_a   1.000
_cell.length_b   1.000
_cell.length_c   1.000
_cell.angle_alpha   90.00
_cell.angle_beta   90.00
_cell.angle_gamma   90.00
#
_symmetry.space_group_name_H-M   'P 1'
#
loop_
_entity.id
_entity.type
_entity.pdbx_description
1 polymer ?
#
loop_
_entity_poly.entity_id
_entity_poly.type
_entity_poly.pdbx_seq_one_letter_code
_entity_poly.pdbx_strand_id
1 'polypeptide(L)'
;MYCDNCGARVSPGSPFCPYCGYGLGGRRANPARGGRRTILIWLARFALLVIFLLLAFLGAGALGVYHGLRERDRLTQEAAAEHYSLGLVHLEEGEYELALAEFELVLRLVPDYRDVRDRIEEIKARLQSRATPTSEVRSQAADLLYAQAQAFYEEGRWEGAALKLEQLRNLDPGYKPQAVEELLFSTYRQWGLELVGEDRLEEGIRYLDKALELRADKEVSTQRKLAALYLNAISYWGADWEGAIEAFNELYRLEPGYKDVEQRLHDAHVHYGDLLADRGQWCLAQEQYAMAVRIRPNQATEDKRIEANRLCLAVTPTPSITGTIPS
;
A
#
# COMPACT_ATOMS: atom_id res chain seq x y z
N MET A 1 -86.32 97.19 24.70
CA MET A 1 -84.91 97.30 24.25
C MET A 1 -84.85 98.23 23.05
N TYR A 2 -83.77 98.98 22.83
CA TYR A 2 -83.60 99.76 21.60
C TYR A 2 -82.78 98.93 20.61
N CYS A 3 -83.04 99.07 19.31
CA CYS A 3 -82.27 98.39 18.27
C CYS A 3 -80.91 99.10 18.10
N ASP A 4 -79.81 98.37 18.22
CA ASP A 4 -78.45 98.92 18.10
C ASP A 4 -78.16 99.54 16.72
N ASN A 5 -78.91 99.15 15.68
CA ASN A 5 -78.69 99.64 14.32
C ASN A 5 -79.47 100.92 13.99
N CYS A 6 -80.71 101.06 14.49
CA CYS A 6 -81.60 102.18 14.08
C CYS A 6 -82.17 103.00 15.25
N GLY A 7 -81.88 102.65 16.50
CA GLY A 7 -82.33 103.39 17.68
C GLY A 7 -83.82 103.28 18.00
N ALA A 8 -84.61 102.56 17.19
CA ALA A 8 -86.05 102.38 17.43
C ALA A 8 -86.31 101.50 18.68
N ARG A 9 -87.36 101.82 19.44
CA ARG A 9 -87.77 101.01 20.60
C ARG A 9 -88.45 99.73 20.12
N VAL A 10 -87.90 98.58 20.51
CA VAL A 10 -88.35 97.24 20.10
C VAL A 10 -88.91 96.47 21.30
N SER A 11 -89.99 95.74 21.05
CA SER A 11 -90.62 94.85 22.03
C SER A 11 -89.68 93.70 22.42
N PRO A 12 -89.51 93.42 23.72
CA PRO A 12 -88.63 92.35 24.18
C PRO A 12 -89.06 90.99 23.58
N GLY A 13 -88.11 90.24 23.01
CA GLY A 13 -88.35 88.90 22.45
C GLY A 13 -88.59 88.84 20.92
N SER A 14 -88.60 89.98 20.23
CA SER A 14 -88.62 89.99 18.76
C SER A 14 -87.25 89.58 18.18
N PRO A 15 -87.17 88.55 17.32
CA PRO A 15 -85.89 88.06 16.78
C PRO A 15 -85.27 89.02 15.75
N PHE A 16 -86.04 89.97 15.24
CA PHE A 16 -85.62 91.00 14.30
C PHE A 16 -86.35 92.32 14.55
N CYS A 17 -85.69 93.43 14.28
CA CYS A 17 -86.24 94.76 14.40
C CYS A 17 -87.26 95.01 13.26
N PRO A 18 -88.54 95.33 13.54
CA PRO A 18 -89.57 95.51 12.52
C PRO A 18 -89.36 96.77 11.65
N TYR A 19 -88.53 97.71 12.09
CA TYR A 19 -88.29 98.96 11.36
C TYR A 19 -87.12 98.88 10.38
N CYS A 20 -86.10 98.06 10.66
CA CYS A 20 -84.89 97.97 9.84
C CYS A 20 -84.46 96.54 9.48
N GLY A 21 -85.20 95.52 9.94
CA GLY A 21 -84.91 94.11 9.70
C GLY A 21 -83.71 93.54 10.47
N TYR A 22 -83.03 94.33 11.31
CA TYR A 22 -81.81 93.90 12.01
C TYR A 22 -82.11 92.82 13.07
N GLY A 23 -81.39 91.70 13.02
CA GLY A 23 -81.59 90.56 13.92
C GLY A 23 -81.17 90.84 15.37
N LEU A 24 -82.07 90.66 16.33
CA LEU A 24 -81.90 91.00 17.76
C LEU A 24 -81.72 89.76 18.67
N GLY A 25 -81.04 88.73 18.14
CA GLY A 25 -80.30 87.75 18.94
C GLY A 25 -80.85 86.31 18.96
N GLY A 26 -79.91 85.37 18.81
CA GLY A 26 -80.11 83.96 19.14
C GLY A 26 -78.79 83.19 19.16
N ARG A 27 -78.13 83.09 20.33
CA ARG A 27 -77.04 82.13 20.57
C ARG A 27 -77.63 80.74 20.82
N ARG A 28 -77.27 79.74 20.01
CA ARG A 28 -77.29 78.28 20.32
C ARG A 28 -76.16 77.61 19.51
N ALA A 29 -75.00 77.34 20.13
CA ALA A 29 -74.60 76.10 20.81
C ALA A 29 -74.19 74.97 19.84
N ASN A 30 -72.86 74.86 19.60
CA ASN A 30 -72.19 73.79 18.87
C ASN A 30 -71.95 72.58 19.80
N PRO A 31 -72.16 71.31 19.37
CA PRO A 31 -71.85 70.14 20.20
C PRO A 31 -70.33 69.97 20.35
N ALA A 32 -69.92 69.73 21.59
CA ALA A 32 -68.54 69.57 22.04
C ALA A 32 -67.85 68.37 21.36
N ARG A 33 -66.90 68.66 20.45
CA ARG A 33 -65.85 67.73 20.05
C ARG A 33 -64.69 67.80 21.06
N GLY A 34 -64.87 67.21 22.24
CA GLY A 34 -63.81 67.14 23.25
C GLY A 34 -63.78 65.75 23.89
N GLY A 35 -62.91 64.86 23.41
CA GLY A 35 -62.70 63.56 24.08
C GLY A 35 -61.98 62.49 23.26
N ARG A 36 -62.17 62.43 21.92
CA ARG A 36 -61.48 61.43 21.07
C ARG A 36 -60.02 61.76 20.75
N ARG A 37 -59.67 63.05 20.65
CA ARG A 37 -58.28 63.48 20.37
C ARG A 37 -57.34 63.19 21.54
N THR A 38 -57.78 63.36 22.79
CA THR A 38 -56.93 63.14 23.97
C THR A 38 -56.61 61.66 24.17
N ILE A 39 -57.58 60.76 24.01
CA ILE A 39 -57.36 59.30 24.13
C ILE A 39 -56.45 58.76 23.03
N LEU A 40 -56.63 59.19 21.77
CA LEU A 40 -55.72 58.81 20.67
C LEU A 40 -54.28 59.31 20.90
N ILE A 41 -54.12 60.52 21.44
CA ILE A 41 -52.80 61.08 21.78
C ILE A 41 -52.13 60.29 22.91
N TRP A 42 -52.89 59.84 23.92
CA TRP A 42 -52.37 59.01 25.01
C TRP A 42 -52.01 57.59 24.54
N LEU A 43 -52.81 56.96 23.67
CA LEU A 43 -52.48 55.66 23.07
C LEU A 43 -51.27 55.74 22.14
N ALA A 44 -51.16 56.79 21.33
CA ALA A 44 -49.99 57.02 20.48
C ALA A 44 -48.73 57.25 21.33
N ARG A 45 -48.82 58.01 22.43
CA ARG A 45 -47.72 58.20 23.37
C ARG A 45 -47.30 56.90 24.06
N PHE A 46 -48.26 56.08 24.48
CA PHE A 46 -47.99 54.78 25.08
C PHE A 46 -47.34 53.82 24.06
N ALA A 47 -47.86 53.76 22.83
CA ALA A 47 -47.26 52.95 21.77
C ALA A 47 -45.83 53.40 21.44
N LEU A 48 -45.56 54.71 21.39
CA LEU A 48 -44.22 55.26 21.16
C LEU A 48 -43.28 54.92 22.32
N LEU A 49 -43.78 54.94 23.56
CA LEU A 49 -43.01 54.54 24.76
C LEU A 49 -42.72 53.03 24.74
N VAL A 50 -43.67 52.19 24.34
CA VAL A 50 -43.47 50.74 24.17
C VAL A 50 -42.46 50.46 23.05
N ILE A 51 -42.54 51.15 21.91
CA ILE A 51 -41.56 51.02 20.82
C ILE A 51 -40.18 51.47 21.29
N PHE A 52 -40.08 52.56 22.05
CA PHE A 52 -38.82 53.03 22.62
C PHE A 52 -38.22 51.99 23.59
N LEU A 53 -39.04 51.39 24.46
CA LEU A 53 -38.60 50.33 25.37
C LEU A 53 -38.17 49.06 24.60
N LEU A 54 -38.87 48.68 23.53
CA LEU A 54 -38.48 47.55 22.68
C LEU A 54 -37.14 47.80 21.96
N LEU A 55 -36.93 49.01 21.44
CA LEU A 55 -35.65 49.40 20.82
C LEU A 55 -34.51 49.44 21.85
N ALA A 56 -34.78 49.91 23.08
CA ALA A 56 -33.80 49.90 24.16
C ALA A 56 -33.41 48.45 24.55
N PHE A 57 -34.38 47.53 24.64
CA PHE A 57 -34.12 46.11 24.90
C PHE A 57 -33.33 45.43 23.76
N LEU A 58 -33.67 45.71 22.50
CA LEU A 58 -32.93 45.21 21.34
C LEU A 58 -31.50 45.77 21.29
N GLY A 59 -31.31 47.05 21.60
CA GLY A 59 -29.99 47.68 21.67
C GLY A 59 -29.12 47.09 22.78
N ALA A 60 -29.69 46.86 23.97
CA ALA A 60 -29.00 46.22 25.08
C ALA A 60 -28.64 44.76 24.78
N GLY A 61 -29.54 44.00 24.13
CA GLY A 61 -29.27 42.64 23.68
C GLY A 61 -28.15 42.57 22.64
N ALA A 62 -28.17 43.48 21.64
CA ALA A 62 -27.12 43.57 20.62
C ALA A 62 -25.75 43.94 21.22
N LEU A 63 -25.71 44.88 22.18
CA LEU A 63 -24.49 45.23 22.91
C LEU A 63 -23.95 44.06 23.74
N GLY A 64 -24.82 43.32 24.43
CA GLY A 64 -24.41 42.13 25.19
C GLY A 64 -23.79 41.04 24.32
N VAL A 65 -24.38 40.75 23.15
CA VAL A 65 -23.82 39.80 22.18
C VAL A 65 -22.52 40.31 21.57
N TYR A 66 -22.44 41.61 21.23
CA TYR A 66 -21.21 42.22 20.69
C TYR A 66 -20.05 42.14 21.68
N HIS A 67 -20.30 42.50 22.95
CA HIS A 67 -19.29 42.38 24.01
C HIS A 67 -18.91 40.92 24.26
N GLY A 68 -19.87 39.99 24.26
CA GLY A 68 -19.61 38.57 24.46
C GLY A 68 -18.78 37.93 23.34
N LEU A 69 -19.01 38.30 22.09
CA LEU A 69 -18.20 37.82 20.96
C LEU A 69 -16.78 38.39 20.99
N ARG A 70 -16.64 39.67 21.35
CA ARG A 70 -15.33 40.33 21.43
C ARG A 70 -14.46 39.77 22.55
N GLU A 71 -15.07 39.45 23.69
CA GLU A 71 -14.36 38.83 24.81
C GLU A 71 -13.95 37.40 24.48
N ARG A 72 -14.82 36.62 23.83
CA ARG A 72 -14.48 35.27 23.37
C ARG A 72 -13.33 35.27 22.38
N ASP A 73 -13.38 36.17 21.40
CA ASP A 73 -12.33 36.30 20.39
C ASP A 73 -10.99 36.66 21.05
N ARG A 74 -11.01 37.57 22.02
CA ARG A 74 -9.83 37.93 22.82
C ARG A 74 -9.27 36.73 23.59
N LEU A 75 -10.12 35.99 24.32
CA LEU A 75 -9.68 34.80 25.07
C LEU A 75 -9.12 33.72 24.16
N THR A 76 -9.71 33.50 22.97
CA THR A 76 -9.17 32.54 22.00
C THR A 76 -7.83 32.96 21.43
N GLN A 77 -7.63 34.26 21.19
CA GLN A 77 -6.35 34.83 20.74
C GLN A 77 -5.27 34.72 21.83
N GLU A 78 -5.63 35.00 23.08
CA GLU A 78 -4.72 34.87 24.24
C GLU A 78 -4.29 33.41 24.45
N ALA A 79 -5.24 32.46 24.42
CA ALA A 79 -4.93 31.03 24.52
C ALA A 79 -4.07 30.54 23.34
N ALA A 80 -4.37 30.98 22.11
CA ALA A 80 -3.54 30.67 20.95
C ALA A 80 -2.12 31.23 21.09
N ALA A 81 -1.95 32.44 21.65
CA ALA A 81 -0.63 33.02 21.89
C ALA A 81 0.17 32.28 22.96
N GLU A 82 -0.48 31.77 24.00
CA GLU A 82 0.15 30.94 25.03
C GLU A 82 0.68 29.64 24.41
N HIS A 83 -0.16 28.88 23.71
CA HIS A 83 0.26 27.65 23.02
C HIS A 83 1.34 27.91 21.97
N TYR A 84 1.29 29.06 21.27
CA TYR A 84 2.34 29.44 20.34
C TYR A 84 3.69 29.63 21.04
N SER A 85 3.69 30.29 22.20
CA SER A 85 4.91 30.49 22.99
C SER A 85 5.47 29.18 23.53
N LEU A 86 4.60 28.27 23.98
CA LEU A 86 4.99 26.95 24.46
C LEU A 86 5.58 26.08 23.33
N GLY A 87 4.97 26.13 22.15
CA GLY A 87 5.49 25.48 20.95
C GLY A 87 6.88 26.00 20.56
N LEU A 88 7.16 27.29 20.73
CA LEU A 88 8.50 27.86 20.51
C LEU A 88 9.52 27.36 21.53
N VAL A 89 9.14 27.25 22.81
CA VAL A 89 10.02 26.70 23.85
C VAL A 89 10.39 25.25 23.53
N HIS A 90 9.41 24.39 23.23
CA HIS A 90 9.67 23.01 22.83
C HIS A 90 10.52 22.92 21.55
N LEU A 91 10.35 23.86 20.61
CA LEU A 91 11.15 23.94 19.39
C LEU A 91 12.62 24.28 19.68
N GLU A 92 12.87 25.21 20.61
CA GLU A 92 14.22 25.58 21.09
C GLU A 92 14.90 24.45 21.87
N GLU A 93 14.13 23.70 22.65
CA GLU A 93 14.58 22.51 23.39
C GLU A 93 14.76 21.27 22.50
N GLY A 94 14.33 21.33 21.23
CA GLY A 94 14.47 20.25 20.25
C GLY A 94 13.44 19.12 20.39
N GLU A 95 12.38 19.36 21.17
CA GLU A 95 11.24 18.48 21.43
C GLU A 95 10.19 18.61 20.31
N TYR A 96 10.59 18.27 19.09
CA TYR A 96 9.82 18.54 17.87
C TYR A 96 8.39 17.97 17.86
N GLU A 97 8.13 16.82 18.47
CA GLU A 97 6.79 16.22 18.54
C GLU A 97 5.84 17.01 19.46
N LEU A 98 6.35 17.50 20.60
CA LEU A 98 5.61 18.35 21.52
C LEU A 98 5.35 19.73 20.89
N ALA A 99 6.37 20.31 20.26
CA ALA A 99 6.22 21.57 19.52
C ALA A 99 5.16 21.46 18.42
N LEU A 100 5.12 20.34 17.67
CA LEU A 100 4.11 20.10 16.65
C LEU A 100 2.69 20.08 17.23
N ALA A 101 2.48 19.38 18.35
CA ALA A 101 1.18 19.30 19.00
C ALA A 101 0.68 20.68 19.47
N GLU A 102 1.56 21.50 20.06
CA GLU A 102 1.24 22.87 20.48
C GLU A 102 0.86 23.76 19.30
N PHE A 103 1.63 23.70 18.20
CA PHE A 103 1.31 24.48 16.99
C PHE A 103 0.03 24.02 16.28
N GLU A 104 -0.27 22.73 16.28
CA GLU A 104 -1.55 22.23 15.77
C GLU A 104 -2.73 22.73 16.62
N LEU A 105 -2.56 22.82 17.94
CA LEU A 105 -3.57 23.38 18.84
C LEU A 105 -3.80 24.87 18.56
N VAL A 106 -2.75 25.63 18.28
CA VAL A 106 -2.86 27.04 17.85
C VAL A 106 -3.73 27.17 16.60
N LEU A 107 -3.50 26.34 15.58
CA LEU A 107 -4.33 26.35 14.36
C LEU A 107 -5.77 25.87 14.58
N ARG A 108 -6.03 25.05 15.60
CA ARG A 108 -7.41 24.69 16.00
C ARG A 108 -8.14 25.84 16.66
N LEU A 109 -7.44 26.67 17.43
CA LEU A 109 -8.02 27.85 18.09
C LEU A 109 -8.20 29.02 17.10
N VAL A 110 -7.16 29.30 16.31
CA VAL A 110 -7.12 30.39 15.34
C VAL A 110 -6.53 29.86 14.01
N PRO A 111 -7.37 29.50 13.02
CA PRO A 111 -6.91 28.88 11.77
C PRO A 111 -5.96 29.72 10.91
N ASP A 112 -5.95 31.04 11.13
CA ASP A 112 -5.13 32.04 10.42
C ASP A 112 -4.11 32.72 11.36
N TYR A 113 -3.63 31.99 12.37
CA TYR A 113 -2.58 32.49 13.26
C TYR A 113 -1.25 32.59 12.50
N ARG A 114 -0.65 33.78 12.50
CA ARG A 114 0.55 34.08 11.72
C ARG A 114 1.70 33.13 12.01
N ASP A 115 2.49 32.81 10.99
CA ASP A 115 3.77 32.08 11.06
C ASP A 115 3.71 30.63 11.57
N VAL A 116 2.57 30.14 12.08
CA VAL A 116 2.43 28.79 12.65
C VAL A 116 2.56 27.69 11.61
N ARG A 117 2.01 27.92 10.40
CA ARG A 117 2.08 26.94 9.31
C ARG A 117 3.54 26.69 8.90
N ASP A 118 4.31 27.76 8.78
CA ASP A 118 5.74 27.69 8.44
C ASP A 118 6.52 26.94 9.53
N ARG A 119 6.19 27.15 10.81
CA ARG A 119 6.77 26.39 11.93
C ARG A 119 6.43 24.90 11.87
N ILE A 120 5.18 24.55 11.55
CA ILE A 120 4.76 23.16 11.38
C ILE A 120 5.50 22.51 10.21
N GLU A 121 5.67 23.22 9.09
CA GLU A 121 6.45 22.72 7.96
C GLU A 121 7.93 22.53 8.31
N GLU A 122 8.54 23.48 9.01
CA GLU A 122 9.92 23.39 9.53
C GLU A 122 10.09 22.16 10.42
N ILE A 123 9.17 21.96 11.38
CA ILE A 123 9.19 20.83 12.30
C ILE A 123 9.01 19.51 11.54
N LYS A 124 8.04 19.44 10.62
CA LYS A 124 7.81 18.24 9.80
C LYS A 124 9.03 17.90 8.96
N ALA A 125 9.73 18.89 8.39
CA ALA A 125 10.97 18.67 7.66
C ALA A 125 12.09 18.12 8.58
N ARG A 126 12.22 18.64 9.80
CA ARG A 126 13.18 18.14 10.80
C ARG A 126 12.83 16.76 11.35
N LEU A 127 11.54 16.45 11.51
CA LEU A 127 11.07 15.12 11.90
C LEU A 127 11.29 14.11 10.79
N GLN A 128 11.05 14.47 9.52
CA GLN A 128 11.37 13.61 8.38
C GLN A 128 12.87 13.32 8.25
N SER A 129 13.74 14.28 8.55
CA SER A 129 15.19 14.07 8.55
C SER A 129 15.72 13.34 9.79
N ARG A 130 14.99 13.36 10.92
CA ARG A 130 15.22 12.48 12.08
C ARG A 130 14.63 11.07 11.90
N ALA A 131 13.60 10.90 11.07
CA ALA A 131 12.99 9.62 10.75
C ALA A 131 13.85 8.76 9.81
N THR A 132 14.82 9.36 9.11
CA THR A 132 16.01 8.62 8.69
C THR A 132 16.86 8.33 9.93
N PRO A 133 17.15 7.06 10.27
CA PRO A 133 17.97 6.75 11.42
C PRO A 133 19.26 7.57 11.34
N THR A 134 19.64 8.25 12.42
CA THR A 134 20.93 8.94 12.51
C THR A 134 22.00 8.00 11.96
N SER A 135 22.93 8.53 11.15
CA SER A 135 23.98 7.74 10.48
C SER A 135 24.66 6.74 11.41
N GLU A 136 24.78 7.09 12.69
CA GLU A 136 25.35 6.26 13.75
C GLU A 136 24.45 5.05 14.12
N VAL A 137 23.15 5.24 14.35
CA VAL A 137 22.21 4.12 14.63
C VAL A 137 22.07 3.21 13.42
N ARG A 138 22.03 3.79 12.21
CA ARG A 138 22.04 3.04 10.95
C ARG A 138 23.31 2.21 10.81
N SER A 139 24.47 2.81 11.09
CA SER A 139 25.76 2.11 11.05
C SER A 139 25.83 0.97 12.06
N GLN A 140 25.41 1.19 13.31
CA GLN A 140 25.40 0.14 14.34
C GLN A 140 24.47 -1.01 13.97
N ALA A 141 23.28 -0.70 13.43
CA ALA A 141 22.36 -1.72 12.94
C ALA A 141 22.92 -2.48 11.73
N ALA A 142 23.60 -1.80 10.81
CA ALA A 142 24.27 -2.41 9.68
C ALA A 142 25.43 -3.34 10.13
N ASP A 143 26.24 -2.90 11.08
CA ASP A 143 27.31 -3.71 11.69
C ASP A 143 26.75 -4.98 12.36
N LEU A 144 25.64 -4.87 13.10
CA LEU A 144 24.98 -6.00 13.73
C LEU A 144 24.44 -7.00 12.70
N LEU A 145 23.75 -6.53 11.66
CA LEU A 145 23.22 -7.38 10.60
C LEU A 145 24.34 -8.12 9.86
N TYR A 146 25.45 -7.42 9.57
CA TYR A 146 26.61 -8.02 8.93
C TYR A 146 27.25 -9.10 9.83
N ALA A 147 27.46 -8.82 11.11
CA ALA A 147 28.02 -9.80 12.06
C ALA A 147 27.12 -11.04 12.21
N GLN A 148 25.78 -10.85 12.27
CA GLN A 148 24.83 -11.97 12.29
C GLN A 148 24.89 -12.80 11.01
N ALA A 149 24.99 -12.15 9.85
CA ALA A 149 25.13 -12.85 8.58
C ALA A 149 26.41 -13.69 8.53
N GLN A 150 27.53 -13.15 9.01
CA GLN A 150 28.80 -13.88 9.09
C GLN A 150 28.67 -15.12 10.01
N ALA A 151 28.07 -14.96 11.19
CA ALA A 151 27.85 -16.08 12.10
C ALA A 151 26.97 -17.18 11.47
N PHE A 152 25.85 -16.81 10.83
CA PHE A 152 25.02 -17.79 10.12
C PHE A 152 25.76 -18.46 8.97
N TYR A 153 26.59 -17.72 8.23
CA TYR A 153 27.40 -18.29 7.16
C TYR A 153 28.40 -19.31 7.68
N GLU A 154 29.09 -19.01 8.79
CA GLU A 154 30.04 -19.92 9.45
C GLU A 154 29.34 -21.17 10.01
N GLU A 155 28.10 -21.04 10.47
CA GLU A 155 27.26 -22.15 10.91
C GLU A 155 26.66 -22.98 9.75
N GLY A 156 26.85 -22.58 8.49
CA GLY A 156 26.22 -23.20 7.32
C GLY A 156 24.70 -22.93 7.22
N ARG A 157 24.18 -21.95 7.97
CA ARG A 157 22.77 -21.59 7.99
C ARG A 157 22.46 -20.56 6.91
N TRP A 158 22.46 -21.04 5.67
CA TRP A 158 22.41 -20.19 4.48
C TRP A 158 21.17 -19.29 4.41
N GLU A 159 20.00 -19.79 4.80
CA GLU A 159 18.76 -18.99 4.84
C GLU A 159 18.89 -17.78 5.76
N GLY A 160 19.44 -18.00 6.97
CA GLY A 160 19.67 -16.94 7.94
C GLY A 160 20.68 -15.92 7.43
N ALA A 161 21.79 -16.39 6.85
CA ALA A 161 22.82 -15.52 6.28
C ALA A 161 22.25 -14.64 5.15
N ALA A 162 21.55 -15.25 4.19
CA ALA A 162 20.95 -14.53 3.06
C ALA A 162 19.92 -13.50 3.54
N LEU A 163 19.04 -13.87 4.49
CA LEU A 163 18.04 -12.96 5.05
C LEU A 163 18.69 -11.72 5.69
N LYS A 164 19.76 -11.91 6.48
CA LYS A 164 20.46 -10.81 7.14
C LYS A 164 21.18 -9.90 6.16
N LEU A 165 21.77 -10.46 5.12
CA LEU A 165 22.45 -9.69 4.07
C LEU A 165 21.47 -8.89 3.21
N GLU A 166 20.31 -9.44 2.87
CA GLU A 166 19.27 -8.69 2.14
C GLU A 166 18.65 -7.59 3.02
N GLN A 167 18.44 -7.86 4.32
CA GLN A 167 18.06 -6.83 5.29
C GLN A 167 19.10 -5.71 5.35
N LEU A 168 20.39 -6.06 5.36
CA LEU A 168 21.49 -5.11 5.34
C LEU A 168 21.51 -4.27 4.07
N ARG A 169 21.38 -4.86 2.88
CA ARG A 169 21.34 -4.12 1.61
C ARG A 169 20.16 -3.16 1.53
N ASN A 170 19.01 -3.54 2.09
CA ASN A 170 17.84 -2.67 2.17
C ASN A 170 18.03 -1.54 3.20
N LEU A 171 18.66 -1.86 4.34
CA LEU A 171 18.93 -0.89 5.39
C LEU A 171 19.97 0.13 4.96
N ASP A 172 21.10 -0.29 4.39
CA ASP A 172 22.20 0.58 3.98
C ASP A 172 22.93 0.00 2.75
N PRO A 173 22.54 0.40 1.52
CA PRO A 173 23.20 -0.03 0.29
C PRO A 173 24.68 0.36 0.19
N GLY A 174 25.13 1.35 0.97
CA GLY A 174 26.52 1.83 0.96
C GLY A 174 27.42 1.12 1.97
N TYR A 175 26.87 0.26 2.83
CA TYR A 175 27.64 -0.46 3.83
C TYR A 175 28.51 -1.54 3.18
N LYS A 176 29.83 -1.31 3.17
CA LYS A 176 30.87 -2.26 2.71
C LYS A 176 30.43 -3.07 1.46
N PRO A 177 30.05 -2.41 0.35
CA PRO A 177 29.29 -3.05 -0.73
C PRO A 177 29.99 -4.29 -1.29
N GLN A 178 31.31 -4.25 -1.48
CA GLN A 178 32.06 -5.40 -1.98
C GLN A 178 32.07 -6.59 -1.02
N ALA A 179 32.15 -6.35 0.29
CA ALA A 179 32.18 -7.42 1.29
C ALA A 179 30.80 -8.07 1.46
N VAL A 180 29.75 -7.25 1.42
CA VAL A 180 28.36 -7.72 1.46
C VAL A 180 28.03 -8.53 0.21
N GLU A 181 28.40 -8.03 -0.98
CA GLU A 181 28.20 -8.74 -2.25
C GLU A 181 28.94 -10.08 -2.27
N GLU A 182 30.21 -10.12 -1.86
CA GLU A 182 31.00 -11.35 -1.83
C GLU A 182 30.43 -12.40 -0.86
N LEU A 183 30.01 -11.97 0.33
CA LEU A 183 29.39 -12.87 1.31
C LEU A 183 28.02 -13.36 0.85
N LEU A 184 27.21 -12.50 0.23
CA LEU A 184 25.90 -12.87 -0.31
C LEU A 184 26.02 -13.81 -1.50
N PHE A 185 26.96 -13.55 -2.41
CA PHE A 185 27.30 -14.45 -3.51
C PHE A 185 27.70 -15.82 -2.98
N SER A 186 28.63 -15.86 -2.02
CA SER A 186 29.10 -17.11 -1.42
C SER A 186 27.97 -17.87 -0.73
N THR A 187 27.10 -17.15 0.00
CA THR A 187 25.91 -17.73 0.65
C THR A 187 24.98 -18.37 -0.38
N TYR A 188 24.60 -17.65 -1.43
CA TYR A 188 23.72 -18.17 -2.48
C TYR A 188 24.33 -19.33 -3.25
N ARG A 189 25.63 -19.26 -3.56
CA ARG A 189 26.36 -20.35 -4.19
C ARG A 189 26.32 -21.61 -3.32
N GLN A 190 26.71 -21.53 -2.06
CA GLN A 190 26.77 -22.71 -1.19
C GLN A 190 25.39 -23.31 -0.96
N TRP A 191 24.40 -22.45 -0.69
CA TRP A 191 23.02 -22.90 -0.50
C TRP A 191 22.48 -23.60 -1.74
N GLY A 192 22.69 -23.01 -2.92
CA GLY A 192 22.26 -23.58 -4.19
C GLY A 192 22.87 -24.96 -4.44
N LEU A 193 24.16 -25.13 -4.17
CA LEU A 193 24.85 -26.41 -4.33
C LEU A 193 24.39 -27.46 -3.32
N GLU A 194 24.15 -27.08 -2.07
CA GLU A 194 23.64 -28.00 -1.04
C GLU A 194 22.24 -28.50 -1.39
N LEU A 195 21.34 -27.61 -1.80
CA LEU A 195 19.99 -27.95 -2.27
C LEU A 195 20.02 -28.87 -3.50
N VAL A 196 20.93 -28.63 -4.44
CA VAL A 196 21.16 -29.55 -5.57
C VAL A 196 21.63 -30.92 -5.08
N GLY A 197 22.48 -30.97 -4.04
CA GLY A 197 22.90 -32.20 -3.39
C GLY A 197 21.76 -32.95 -2.70
N GLU A 198 20.81 -32.24 -2.11
CA GLU A 198 19.59 -32.77 -1.46
C GLU A 198 18.46 -33.16 -2.44
N ASP A 199 18.73 -33.20 -3.75
CA ASP A 199 17.74 -33.41 -4.81
C ASP A 199 16.63 -32.33 -4.92
N ARG A 200 16.79 -31.19 -4.23
CA ARG A 200 15.89 -30.03 -4.31
C ARG A 200 16.30 -29.10 -5.45
N LEU A 201 16.30 -29.64 -6.66
CA LEU A 201 16.92 -29.05 -7.85
C LEU A 201 16.37 -27.66 -8.20
N GLU A 202 15.05 -27.47 -8.17
CA GLU A 202 14.42 -26.18 -8.50
C GLU A 202 14.85 -25.08 -7.53
N GLU A 203 14.88 -25.39 -6.23
CA GLU A 203 15.33 -24.45 -5.21
C GLU A 203 16.81 -24.15 -5.38
N GLY A 204 17.62 -25.20 -5.58
CA GLY A 204 19.05 -25.05 -5.81
C GLY A 204 19.37 -24.17 -7.03
N ILE A 205 18.72 -24.42 -8.16
CA ILE A 205 18.85 -23.62 -9.39
C ILE A 205 18.49 -22.16 -9.11
N ARG A 206 17.40 -21.88 -8.37
CA ARG A 206 17.01 -20.51 -8.04
C ARG A 206 18.09 -19.76 -7.25
N TYR A 207 18.74 -20.40 -6.28
CA TYR A 207 19.81 -19.74 -5.53
C TYR A 207 21.11 -19.61 -6.32
N LEU A 208 21.42 -20.55 -7.20
CA LEU A 208 22.53 -20.38 -8.16
C LEU A 208 22.26 -19.22 -9.13
N ASP A 209 21.01 -19.04 -9.58
CA ASP A 209 20.61 -17.88 -10.40
C ASP A 209 20.79 -16.56 -9.63
N LYS A 210 20.38 -16.49 -8.36
CA LYS A 210 20.64 -15.31 -7.50
C LYS A 210 22.13 -15.01 -7.33
N ALA A 211 22.98 -16.03 -7.24
CA ALA A 211 24.43 -15.80 -7.20
C ALA A 211 24.92 -15.20 -8.54
N LEU A 212 24.44 -15.69 -9.67
CA LEU A 212 24.80 -15.19 -11.01
C LEU A 212 24.26 -13.78 -11.29
N GLU A 213 23.15 -13.38 -10.67
CA GLU A 213 22.63 -12.00 -10.72
C GLU A 213 23.57 -11.00 -10.04
N LEU A 214 24.30 -11.41 -9.00
CA LEU A 214 25.28 -10.56 -8.32
C LEU A 214 26.56 -10.45 -9.15
N ARG A 215 27.12 -11.58 -9.57
CA ARG A 215 28.30 -11.62 -10.44
C ARG A 215 28.33 -12.85 -11.32
N ALA A 216 28.80 -12.68 -12.55
CA ALA A 216 29.07 -13.79 -13.44
C ALA A 216 30.19 -14.68 -12.88
N ASP A 217 29.93 -15.97 -12.77
CA ASP A 217 30.89 -16.97 -12.30
C ASP A 217 30.75 -18.25 -13.12
N LYS A 218 31.86 -18.69 -13.71
CA LYS A 218 31.86 -19.84 -14.64
C LYS A 218 31.50 -21.15 -13.93
N GLU A 219 31.97 -21.33 -12.70
CA GLU A 219 31.72 -22.55 -11.94
C GLU A 219 30.24 -22.62 -11.56
N VAL A 220 29.70 -21.53 -11.00
CA VAL A 220 28.27 -21.46 -10.66
C VAL A 220 27.39 -21.64 -11.89
N SER A 221 27.74 -21.00 -13.01
CA SER A 221 27.01 -21.18 -14.29
C SER A 221 27.03 -22.62 -14.79
N THR A 222 28.14 -23.33 -14.58
CA THR A 222 28.27 -24.74 -14.97
C THR A 222 27.41 -25.63 -14.07
N GLN A 223 27.50 -25.47 -12.76
CA GLN A 223 26.70 -26.23 -11.80
C GLN A 223 25.20 -26.01 -12.00
N ARG A 224 24.78 -24.76 -12.23
CA ARG A 224 23.39 -24.39 -12.55
C ARG A 224 22.90 -25.07 -13.83
N LYS A 225 23.74 -25.11 -14.87
CA LYS A 225 23.41 -25.77 -16.14
C LYS A 225 23.25 -27.27 -15.95
N LEU A 226 24.17 -27.92 -15.26
CA LEU A 226 24.11 -29.36 -14.98
C LEU A 226 22.86 -29.72 -14.18
N ALA A 227 22.53 -28.95 -13.13
CA ALA A 227 21.32 -29.15 -12.34
C ALA A 227 20.05 -29.01 -13.18
N ALA A 228 19.98 -28.03 -14.08
CA ALA A 228 18.83 -27.82 -14.96
C ALA A 228 18.66 -28.93 -16.01
N LEU A 229 19.76 -29.42 -16.60
CA LEU A 229 19.73 -30.57 -17.51
C LEU A 229 19.27 -31.84 -16.80
N TYR A 230 19.74 -32.05 -15.58
CA TYR A 230 19.35 -33.20 -14.77
C TYR A 230 17.88 -33.15 -14.37
N LEU A 231 17.38 -31.99 -13.96
CA LEU A 231 15.94 -31.78 -13.68
C LEU A 231 15.08 -32.06 -14.92
N ASN A 232 15.51 -31.59 -16.10
CA ASN A 232 14.84 -31.87 -17.36
C ASN A 232 14.81 -33.38 -17.63
N ALA A 233 15.93 -34.08 -17.50
CA ALA A 233 16.00 -35.52 -17.72
C ALA A 233 15.10 -36.31 -16.77
N ILE A 234 15.01 -35.92 -15.49
CA ILE A 234 14.09 -36.54 -14.53
C ILE A 234 12.63 -36.31 -14.90
N SER A 235 12.28 -35.18 -15.53
CA SER A 235 10.88 -34.88 -15.88
C SER A 235 10.25 -35.91 -16.83
N TYR A 236 11.07 -36.61 -17.62
CA TYR A 236 10.64 -37.70 -18.50
C TYR A 236 10.64 -39.08 -17.84
N TRP A 237 11.28 -39.22 -16.66
CA TRP A 237 11.52 -40.52 -16.04
C TRP A 237 10.24 -41.30 -15.78
N GLY A 238 10.15 -42.52 -16.33
CA GLY A 238 8.98 -43.39 -16.19
C GLY A 238 7.75 -43.01 -17.02
N ALA A 239 7.72 -41.80 -17.59
CA ALA A 239 6.65 -41.35 -18.48
C ALA A 239 7.03 -41.51 -19.97
N ASP A 240 8.26 -41.15 -20.31
CA ASP A 240 8.81 -41.22 -21.66
C ASP A 240 10.29 -41.63 -21.60
N TRP A 241 10.56 -42.91 -21.85
CA TRP A 241 11.92 -43.43 -21.79
C TRP A 241 12.81 -42.89 -22.91
N GLU A 242 12.26 -42.59 -24.09
CA GLU A 242 13.03 -42.07 -25.21
C GLU A 242 13.50 -40.64 -24.91
N GLY A 243 12.59 -39.78 -24.44
CA GLY A 243 12.91 -38.43 -23.97
C GLY A 243 13.88 -38.43 -22.78
N ALA A 244 13.71 -39.35 -21.82
CA ALA A 244 14.64 -39.50 -20.71
C ALA A 244 16.05 -39.88 -21.18
N ILE A 245 16.16 -40.86 -22.09
CA ILE A 245 17.45 -41.29 -22.66
C ILE A 245 18.12 -40.12 -23.40
N GLU A 246 17.40 -39.38 -24.22
CA GLU A 246 17.96 -38.24 -24.96
C GLU A 246 18.52 -37.18 -24.00
N ALA A 247 17.72 -36.79 -23.01
CA ALA A 247 18.09 -35.78 -22.01
C ALA A 247 19.27 -36.23 -21.13
N PHE A 248 19.26 -37.47 -20.62
CA PHE A 248 20.39 -38.01 -19.85
C PHE A 248 21.64 -38.18 -20.72
N ASN A 249 21.52 -38.51 -22.00
CA ASN A 249 22.67 -38.65 -22.90
C ASN A 249 23.32 -37.29 -23.19
N GLU A 250 22.54 -36.21 -23.28
CA GLU A 250 23.10 -34.85 -23.33
C GLU A 250 23.96 -34.57 -22.08
N LEU A 251 23.41 -34.85 -20.90
CA LEU A 251 24.10 -34.61 -19.64
C LEU A 251 25.33 -35.51 -19.48
N TYR A 252 25.23 -36.80 -19.83
CA TYR A 252 26.32 -37.76 -19.76
C TYR A 252 27.50 -37.38 -20.65
N ARG A 253 27.25 -36.79 -21.84
CA ARG A 253 28.33 -36.28 -22.70
C ARG A 253 29.07 -35.08 -22.09
N LEU A 254 28.41 -34.30 -21.24
CA LEU A 254 28.99 -33.12 -20.60
C LEU A 254 29.75 -33.49 -19.33
N GLU A 255 29.11 -34.24 -18.44
CA GLU A 255 29.68 -34.63 -17.15
C GLU A 255 29.16 -36.04 -16.76
N PRO A 256 29.85 -37.12 -17.19
CA PRO A 256 29.47 -38.49 -16.86
C PRO A 256 29.35 -38.76 -15.36
N GLY A 257 30.15 -38.06 -14.55
CA GLY A 257 30.20 -38.21 -13.09
C GLY A 257 29.19 -37.34 -12.34
N TYR A 258 28.31 -36.61 -13.04
CA TYR A 258 27.32 -35.78 -12.38
C TYR A 258 26.24 -36.65 -11.73
N LYS A 259 26.17 -36.63 -10.40
CA LYS A 259 25.18 -37.39 -9.61
C LYS A 259 25.14 -38.87 -10.03
N ASP A 260 23.96 -39.39 -10.34
CA ASP A 260 23.73 -40.77 -10.77
C ASP A 260 23.45 -40.86 -12.29
N VAL A 261 23.89 -39.90 -13.10
CA VAL A 261 23.56 -39.82 -14.54
C VAL A 261 23.96 -41.07 -15.30
N GLU A 262 25.16 -41.62 -15.06
CA GLU A 262 25.59 -42.88 -15.68
C GLU A 262 24.62 -44.03 -15.36
N GLN A 263 24.22 -44.15 -14.09
CA GLN A 263 23.29 -45.18 -13.63
C GLN A 263 21.89 -44.96 -14.22
N ARG A 264 21.39 -43.72 -14.19
CA ARG A 264 20.09 -43.33 -14.74
C ARG A 264 20.00 -43.60 -16.23
N LEU A 265 21.05 -43.28 -16.99
CA LEU A 265 21.08 -43.52 -18.42
C LEU A 265 21.08 -45.02 -18.74
N HIS A 266 21.88 -45.81 -18.00
CA HIS A 266 21.84 -47.27 -18.09
C HIS A 266 20.42 -47.79 -17.81
N ASP A 267 19.82 -47.39 -16.69
CA ASP A 267 18.53 -47.89 -16.24
C ASP A 267 17.38 -47.45 -17.17
N ALA A 268 17.45 -46.26 -17.74
CA ALA A 268 16.49 -45.80 -18.74
C ALA A 268 16.50 -46.69 -20.00
N HIS A 269 17.69 -47.07 -20.48
CA HIS A 269 17.81 -48.03 -21.59
C HIS A 269 17.28 -49.42 -21.21
N VAL A 270 17.54 -49.91 -19.99
CA VAL A 270 16.99 -51.19 -19.51
C VAL A 270 15.47 -51.14 -19.48
N HIS A 271 14.89 -50.12 -18.86
CA HIS A 271 13.43 -49.99 -18.75
C HIS A 271 12.76 -49.78 -20.10
N TYR A 272 13.39 -49.05 -21.03
CA TYR A 272 12.87 -48.94 -22.39
C TYR A 272 12.91 -50.30 -23.11
N GLY A 273 14.01 -51.03 -22.97
CA GLY A 273 14.13 -52.40 -23.49
C GLY A 273 13.06 -53.33 -22.93
N ASP A 274 12.77 -53.26 -21.63
CA ASP A 274 11.74 -54.05 -20.97
C ASP A 274 10.35 -53.73 -21.53
N LEU A 275 10.02 -52.44 -21.69
CA LEU A 275 8.76 -52.00 -22.28
C LEU A 275 8.59 -52.50 -23.73
N LEU A 276 9.67 -52.52 -24.51
CA LEU A 276 9.66 -53.02 -25.89
C LEU A 276 9.51 -54.55 -25.92
N ALA A 277 10.19 -55.25 -25.02
CA ALA A 277 10.10 -56.70 -24.85
C ALA A 277 8.68 -57.15 -24.48
N ASP A 278 8.03 -56.44 -23.55
CA ASP A 278 6.64 -56.68 -23.15
C ASP A 278 5.66 -56.50 -24.32
N ARG A 279 6.00 -55.66 -25.29
CA ARG A 279 5.26 -55.45 -26.54
C ARG A 279 5.65 -56.44 -27.65
N GLY A 280 6.54 -57.39 -27.38
CA GLY A 280 7.06 -58.35 -28.35
C GLY A 280 8.05 -57.78 -29.37
N GLN A 281 8.51 -56.53 -29.18
CA GLN A 281 9.44 -55.85 -30.08
C GLN A 281 10.90 -56.20 -29.71
N TRP A 282 11.24 -57.49 -29.80
CA TRP A 282 12.49 -58.05 -29.28
C TRP A 282 13.76 -57.47 -29.91
N CYS A 283 13.73 -57.14 -31.20
CA CYS A 283 14.90 -56.55 -31.86
C CYS A 283 15.21 -55.14 -31.35
N LEU A 284 14.18 -54.30 -31.18
CA LEU A 284 14.34 -52.98 -30.59
C LEU A 284 14.75 -53.08 -29.11
N ALA A 285 14.17 -54.02 -28.36
CA ALA A 285 14.55 -54.28 -26.97
C ALA A 285 16.03 -54.65 -26.86
N GLN A 286 16.53 -55.52 -27.76
CA GLN A 286 17.94 -55.90 -27.82
C GLN A 286 18.86 -54.70 -28.02
N GLU A 287 18.51 -53.78 -28.91
CA GLU A 287 19.29 -52.56 -29.15
C GLU A 287 19.40 -51.71 -27.88
N GLN A 288 18.30 -51.53 -27.15
CA GLN A 288 18.30 -50.80 -25.89
C GLN A 288 19.17 -51.46 -24.82
N TYR A 289 19.06 -52.78 -24.63
CA TYR A 289 19.95 -53.49 -23.70
C TYR A 289 21.41 -53.41 -24.11
N ALA A 290 21.71 -53.43 -25.41
CA ALA A 290 23.09 -53.26 -25.89
C ALA A 290 23.65 -51.87 -25.57
N MET A 291 22.83 -50.82 -25.63
CA MET A 291 23.24 -49.48 -25.18
C MET A 291 23.49 -49.47 -23.67
N ALA A 292 22.60 -50.04 -22.87
CA ALA A 292 22.76 -50.14 -21.42
C ALA A 292 24.10 -50.84 -21.05
N VAL A 293 24.41 -52.00 -21.65
CA VAL A 293 25.67 -52.72 -21.40
C VAL A 293 26.91 -51.88 -21.75
N ARG A 294 26.84 -51.05 -22.80
CA ARG A 294 27.96 -50.16 -23.17
C ARG A 294 28.20 -49.06 -22.15
N ILE A 295 27.13 -48.55 -21.53
CA ILE A 295 27.22 -47.51 -20.49
C ILE A 295 27.76 -48.12 -19.21
N ARG A 296 27.09 -49.17 -18.69
CA ARG A 296 27.48 -49.84 -17.44
C ARG A 296 27.37 -51.36 -17.61
N PRO A 297 28.49 -52.05 -17.94
CA PRO A 297 28.48 -53.49 -18.12
C PRO A 297 28.09 -54.22 -16.83
N ASN A 298 27.06 -55.06 -16.89
CA ASN A 298 26.72 -55.98 -15.82
C ASN A 298 26.06 -57.25 -16.38
N GLN A 299 26.14 -58.36 -15.65
CA GLN A 299 25.67 -59.66 -16.12
C GLN A 299 24.16 -59.68 -16.37
N ALA A 300 23.36 -59.07 -15.50
CA ALA A 300 21.91 -59.10 -15.62
C ALA A 300 21.40 -58.40 -16.89
N THR A 301 21.96 -57.23 -17.22
CA THR A 301 21.64 -56.52 -18.46
C THR A 301 22.17 -57.28 -19.69
N GLU A 302 23.32 -57.93 -19.59
CA GLU A 302 23.87 -58.76 -20.66
C GLU A 302 22.98 -59.99 -20.94
N ASP A 303 22.46 -60.64 -19.91
CA ASP A 303 21.52 -61.76 -20.06
C ASP A 303 20.23 -61.31 -20.76
N LYS A 304 19.69 -60.14 -20.39
CA LYS A 304 18.55 -59.53 -21.09
C LYS A 304 18.86 -59.27 -22.57
N ARG A 305 20.04 -58.75 -22.87
CA ARG A 305 20.50 -58.49 -24.26
C ARG A 305 20.56 -59.78 -25.07
N ILE A 306 21.15 -60.84 -24.52
CA ILE A 306 21.29 -62.14 -25.19
C ILE A 306 19.92 -62.77 -25.45
N GLU A 307 19.03 -62.76 -24.45
CA GLU A 307 17.69 -63.32 -24.58
C GLU A 307 16.85 -62.55 -25.61
N ALA A 308 16.86 -61.22 -25.56
CA ALA A 308 16.18 -60.39 -26.55
C ALA A 308 16.72 -60.63 -27.97
N ASN A 309 18.03 -60.82 -28.13
CA ASN A 309 18.63 -61.19 -29.43
C ASN A 309 18.12 -62.55 -29.93
N ARG A 310 18.07 -63.56 -29.05
CA ARG A 310 17.56 -64.89 -29.39
C ARG A 310 16.10 -64.82 -29.86
N LEU A 311 15.27 -64.08 -29.15
CA LEU A 311 13.85 -63.90 -29.47
C LEU A 311 13.65 -63.07 -30.73
N CYS A 312 14.46 -62.04 -30.96
CA CYS A 312 14.46 -61.27 -32.21
C CYS A 312 14.68 -62.17 -33.44
N LEU A 313 15.68 -63.06 -33.40
CA LEU A 313 16.00 -63.99 -34.49
C LEU A 313 14.94 -65.08 -34.68
N ALA A 314 14.13 -65.38 -33.66
CA ALA A 314 13.06 -66.37 -33.77
C ALA A 314 11.81 -65.83 -34.51
N VAL A 315 11.65 -64.51 -34.62
CA VAL A 315 10.50 -63.86 -35.27
C VAL A 315 10.69 -63.71 -36.79
N THR A 316 11.90 -63.92 -37.33
CA THR A 316 12.12 -63.95 -38.78
C THR A 316 11.47 -65.20 -39.41
N PRO A 317 10.54 -65.05 -40.39
CA PRO A 317 9.86 -66.19 -40.98
C PRO A 317 10.85 -67.08 -41.72
N THR A 318 10.84 -68.38 -41.39
CA THR A 318 11.55 -69.40 -42.16
C THR A 318 11.10 -69.29 -43.63
N PRO A 319 12.00 -69.17 -44.61
CA PRO A 319 11.61 -69.16 -46.02
C PRO A 319 10.88 -70.46 -46.33
N SER A 320 9.61 -70.35 -46.72
CA SER A 320 8.83 -71.49 -47.19
C SER A 320 9.43 -71.94 -48.52
N ILE A 321 10.20 -73.01 -48.49
CA ILE A 321 10.69 -73.65 -49.72
C ILE A 321 9.50 -74.39 -50.33
N THR A 322 8.75 -73.70 -51.20
CA THR A 322 7.78 -74.34 -52.08
C THR A 322 8.55 -75.20 -53.07
N GLY A 323 8.70 -76.49 -52.75
CA GLY A 323 9.25 -77.48 -53.66
C GLY A 323 8.29 -77.73 -54.81
N THR A 324 8.58 -77.18 -55.99
CA THR A 324 7.94 -77.56 -57.24
C THR A 324 8.51 -78.91 -57.68
N ILE A 325 7.72 -79.98 -57.58
CA ILE A 325 8.06 -81.28 -58.15
C ILE A 325 7.83 -81.19 -59.67
N PRO A 326 8.86 -81.42 -60.52
CA PRO A 326 8.65 -81.47 -61.97
C PRO A 326 7.98 -82.79 -62.35
N SER A 327 6.97 -82.69 -63.22
CA SER A 327 6.28 -83.81 -63.88
C SER A 327 7.11 -84.39 -65.01
#